data_AF-N1QF20-F1
#
_entry.id   AF-N1QF20-F1
#
_cell.length_a   1.000
_cell.length_b   1.000
_cell.length_c   1.000
_cell.angle_alpha   90.00
_cell.angle_beta   90.00
_cell.angle_gamma   90.00
#
_symmetry.space_group_name_H-M   'P 1'
#
loop_
_entity.id
_entity.type
_entity.pdbx_description
1 polymer ?
#
loop_
_entity_poly.entity_id
_entity_poly.type
_entity_poly.pdbx_seq_one_letter_code
_entity_poly.pdbx_strand_id
1 'polypeptide(L)'
;MMAPKSAFAATTAFSLLASAQYYTSNTTSNGLDYDLLIRDPGVAGPPIELVHLYAGDPQFPTGIAVSREGRLFSNYPGALDPANTNDGTNGRFTIGELINGTHEVAWPSVEINNPPGGAINYTTNPPTGANYQNYLIGSQSIVIDAANRAWILDTGRVALPNGVIVNASPGGTKILGVHLTNDTVFQTIVFPPEVAYPDSYLNDLRIDLTHGSAGFIYITDSSGEGRNGLVTVDISTGESWRHLDLHPAVRTTQQFVFPHWGQNIYGAPAPSGSPFAFTNFGADGITLSADSSTLYWKCVAGRELFSIPTARLRDRSFPASELLAQASIQNWGETGVSDGLETDSNDVIYHGVAEANAIGAFYPKNASDVLFVRDERINWVDTLSVGWDGYLYFTNNQLAFTMMFAPGTDRRQRPYSLLRVPLPEGGKKVGV
;
A
#
# COMPACT_ATOMS: atom_id res chain seq x y z
N MET A 1 -21.62 -11.73 -73.51
CA MET A 1 -22.12 -12.85 -72.68
C MET A 1 -22.46 -12.32 -71.31
N MET A 2 -23.73 -12.43 -70.95
CA MET A 2 -24.37 -11.98 -69.72
C MET A 2 -24.25 -13.03 -68.60
N ALA A 3 -24.12 -12.50 -67.37
CA ALA A 3 -24.60 -13.00 -66.07
C ALA A 3 -23.90 -14.20 -65.37
N PRO A 4 -24.03 -14.34 -64.02
CA PRO A 4 -24.62 -13.41 -63.04
C PRO A 4 -23.73 -13.09 -61.81
N LYS A 5 -24.12 -11.99 -61.15
CA LYS A 5 -23.84 -11.61 -59.78
C LYS A 5 -24.42 -12.65 -58.81
N SER A 6 -23.70 -12.96 -57.73
CA SER A 6 -24.30 -13.51 -56.50
C SER A 6 -23.83 -12.68 -55.31
N ALA A 7 -24.79 -11.94 -54.75
CA ALA A 7 -24.68 -11.27 -53.47
C ALA A 7 -24.61 -12.32 -52.36
N PHE A 8 -23.64 -12.21 -51.45
CA PHE A 8 -23.69 -12.89 -50.17
C PHE A 8 -24.21 -11.92 -49.12
N ALA A 9 -25.40 -12.24 -48.63
CA ALA A 9 -26.11 -11.50 -47.60
C ALA A 9 -25.39 -11.62 -46.25
N ALA A 10 -25.31 -10.49 -45.55
CA ALA A 10 -24.95 -10.40 -44.16
C ALA A 10 -25.91 -11.25 -43.31
N THR A 11 -25.36 -12.10 -42.45
CA THR A 11 -26.11 -12.66 -41.31
C THR A 11 -25.29 -12.40 -40.06
N THR A 12 -25.58 -11.29 -39.39
CA THR A 12 -25.03 -10.91 -38.10
C THR A 12 -25.68 -11.80 -37.04
N ALA A 13 -25.03 -12.89 -36.66
CA ALA A 13 -25.47 -13.69 -35.52
C ALA A 13 -25.02 -12.98 -34.23
N PHE A 14 -25.93 -12.22 -33.61
CA PHE A 14 -25.81 -11.82 -32.21
C PHE A 14 -25.92 -13.09 -31.36
N SER A 15 -24.78 -13.64 -30.93
CA SER A 15 -24.74 -14.62 -29.85
C SER A 15 -25.01 -13.89 -28.53
N LEU A 16 -26.27 -13.88 -28.11
CA LEU A 16 -26.63 -13.67 -26.70
C LEU A 16 -26.01 -14.82 -25.90
N LEU A 17 -24.83 -14.60 -25.32
CA LEU A 17 -24.36 -15.39 -24.19
C LEU A 17 -25.21 -15.00 -22.98
N ALA A 18 -26.37 -15.64 -22.88
CA ALA A 18 -27.06 -15.73 -21.60
C ALA A 18 -26.10 -16.46 -20.65
N SER A 19 -25.74 -15.79 -19.56
CA SER A 19 -25.10 -16.41 -18.42
C SER A 19 -26.00 -17.54 -17.93
N ALA A 20 -25.72 -18.77 -18.34
CA ALA A 20 -26.24 -19.94 -17.68
C ALA A 20 -25.67 -19.91 -16.26
N GLN A 21 -26.48 -19.47 -15.29
CA GLN A 21 -26.28 -19.90 -13.91
C GLN A 21 -26.32 -21.42 -13.96
N TYR A 22 -25.16 -22.05 -13.86
CA TYR A 22 -25.06 -23.47 -13.59
C TYR A 22 -25.70 -23.70 -12.22
N TYR A 23 -27.01 -23.97 -12.21
CA TYR A 23 -27.61 -24.70 -11.11
C TYR A 23 -27.03 -26.11 -11.17
N THR A 24 -25.85 -26.29 -10.56
CA THR A 24 -25.39 -27.62 -10.22
C THR A 24 -26.47 -28.23 -9.34
N SER A 25 -27.00 -29.37 -9.76
CA SER A 25 -27.80 -30.23 -8.89
C SER A 25 -27.06 -30.35 -7.55
N ASN A 26 -27.66 -29.86 -6.46
CA ASN A 26 -27.13 -30.03 -5.11
C ASN A 26 -27.21 -31.49 -4.62
N THR A 27 -27.59 -32.43 -5.50
CA THR A 27 -27.58 -33.86 -5.22
C THR A 27 -26.55 -34.60 -6.07
N THR A 28 -25.85 -35.56 -5.47
CA THR A 28 -24.98 -36.52 -6.16
C THR A 28 -25.79 -37.44 -7.08
N SER A 29 -25.11 -38.14 -7.99
CA SER A 29 -25.72 -39.17 -8.85
C SER A 29 -26.44 -40.29 -8.08
N ASN A 30 -26.11 -40.46 -6.79
CA ASN A 30 -26.70 -41.47 -5.91
C ASN A 30 -27.71 -40.87 -4.92
N GLY A 31 -28.15 -39.61 -5.12
CA GLY A 31 -29.20 -38.97 -4.32
C GLY A 31 -28.74 -38.39 -2.98
N LEU A 32 -27.42 -38.33 -2.71
CA LEU A 32 -26.88 -37.63 -1.52
C LEU A 32 -26.91 -36.12 -1.73
N ASP A 33 -27.37 -35.37 -0.74
CA ASP A 33 -27.52 -33.90 -0.78
C ASP A 33 -26.25 -33.20 -0.27
N TYR A 34 -25.65 -32.35 -1.10
CA TYR A 34 -24.49 -31.52 -0.79
C TYR A 34 -24.80 -30.41 0.22
N ASP A 35 -26.06 -29.98 0.36
CA ASP A 35 -26.44 -28.97 1.35
C ASP A 35 -26.38 -29.49 2.80
N LEU A 36 -26.22 -30.81 2.98
CA LEU A 36 -25.93 -31.42 4.28
C LEU A 36 -24.48 -31.21 4.74
N LEU A 37 -23.58 -30.81 3.83
CA LEU A 37 -22.18 -30.55 4.17
C LEU A 37 -22.02 -29.12 4.69
N ILE A 38 -21.29 -28.96 5.79
CA ILE A 38 -20.80 -27.66 6.21
C ILE A 38 -19.85 -27.15 5.13
N ARG A 39 -20.06 -25.91 4.68
CA ARG A 39 -19.25 -25.26 3.65
C ARG A 39 -18.70 -23.94 4.16
N ASP A 40 -17.55 -23.55 3.62
CA ASP A 40 -17.06 -22.19 3.77
C ASP A 40 -18.07 -21.23 3.12
N PRO A 41 -18.63 -20.25 3.85
CA PRO A 41 -19.56 -19.29 3.27
C PRO A 41 -18.91 -18.39 2.21
N GLY A 42 -17.58 -18.28 2.18
CA GLY A 42 -16.83 -17.42 1.24
C GLY A 42 -16.95 -15.92 1.52
N VAL A 43 -17.94 -15.50 2.31
CA VAL A 43 -18.18 -14.13 2.74
C VAL A 43 -18.39 -14.07 4.26
N ALA A 44 -17.95 -12.99 4.90
CA ALA A 44 -18.16 -12.74 6.33
C ALA A 44 -18.08 -11.24 6.63
N GLY A 45 -18.72 -10.81 7.72
CA GLY A 45 -18.67 -9.43 8.18
C GLY A 45 -19.66 -8.49 7.45
N PRO A 46 -19.53 -7.17 7.67
CA PRO A 46 -20.34 -6.16 6.99
C PRO A 46 -20.12 -6.13 5.47
N PRO A 47 -21.11 -5.71 4.67
CA PRO A 47 -20.98 -5.63 3.23
C PRO A 47 -19.96 -4.56 2.83
N ILE A 48 -19.13 -4.87 1.82
CA ILE A 48 -18.23 -3.89 1.21
C ILE A 48 -18.93 -3.06 0.12
N GLU A 49 -18.54 -1.79 0.02
CA GLU A 49 -19.03 -0.81 -0.94
C GLU A 49 -17.91 -0.42 -1.92
N LEU A 50 -18.24 -0.31 -3.21
CA LEU A 50 -17.33 0.20 -4.22
C LEU A 50 -17.35 1.73 -4.22
N VAL A 51 -16.18 2.35 -4.05
CA VAL A 51 -16.01 3.80 -3.98
C VAL A 51 -15.44 4.33 -5.30
N HIS A 52 -14.43 3.65 -5.83
CA HIS A 52 -13.71 4.08 -7.03
C HIS A 52 -13.19 2.89 -7.83
N LEU A 53 -13.23 3.01 -9.17
CA LEU A 53 -12.60 2.10 -10.10
C LEU A 53 -11.42 2.82 -10.75
N TYR A 54 -10.23 2.28 -10.54
CA TYR A 54 -9.04 2.70 -11.28
C TYR A 54 -9.08 2.03 -12.66
N ALA A 55 -10.00 2.53 -13.48
CA ALA A 55 -10.30 2.04 -14.83
C ALA A 55 -9.56 2.83 -15.92
N GLY A 56 -9.11 4.04 -15.57
CA GLY A 56 -8.40 4.96 -16.46
C GLY A 56 -6.98 4.54 -16.80
N ASP A 57 -6.17 5.53 -17.17
CA ASP A 57 -4.73 5.51 -17.47
C ASP A 57 -3.95 4.37 -16.76
N PRO A 58 -2.91 3.74 -17.35
CA PRO A 58 -2.44 2.42 -16.95
C PRO A 58 -1.70 2.35 -15.61
N GLN A 59 -1.86 3.36 -14.77
CA GLN A 59 -1.21 3.49 -13.50
C GLN A 59 -1.77 2.51 -12.47
N PHE A 60 -0.87 1.94 -11.68
CA PHE A 60 -1.16 0.98 -10.62
C PHE A 60 -1.21 1.69 -9.26
N PRO A 61 -2.35 1.69 -8.55
CA PRO A 61 -2.50 2.38 -7.26
C PRO A 61 -2.04 1.50 -6.09
N THR A 62 -1.49 2.09 -5.03
CA THR A 62 -1.25 1.39 -3.74
C THR A 62 -1.99 2.06 -2.58
N GLY A 63 -2.00 3.38 -2.49
CA GLY A 63 -2.43 4.16 -1.35
C GLY A 63 -3.85 4.71 -1.41
N ILE A 64 -4.41 4.96 -0.23
CA ILE A 64 -5.60 5.79 -0.04
C ILE A 64 -5.45 6.67 1.20
N ALA A 65 -5.80 7.95 1.07
CA ALA A 65 -6.00 8.86 2.18
C ALA A 65 -7.37 9.55 2.08
N VAL A 66 -8.04 9.71 3.22
CA VAL A 66 -9.38 10.29 3.32
C VAL A 66 -9.36 11.54 4.20
N SER A 67 -9.77 12.67 3.64
CA SER A 67 -9.86 13.94 4.38
C SER A 67 -11.14 14.03 5.20
N ARG A 68 -11.20 15.00 6.11
CA ARG A 68 -12.41 15.30 6.89
C ARG A 68 -13.59 15.71 6.01
N GLU A 69 -13.32 16.40 4.90
CA GLU A 69 -14.33 16.84 3.93
C GLU A 69 -14.70 15.76 2.92
N GLY A 70 -14.11 14.56 3.00
CA GLY A 70 -14.39 13.45 2.11
C GLY A 70 -13.63 13.47 0.78
N ARG A 71 -12.66 14.38 0.59
CA ARG A 71 -11.66 14.27 -0.49
C ARG A 71 -10.86 12.99 -0.33
N LEU A 72 -10.60 12.30 -1.44
CA LEU A 72 -9.91 11.02 -1.52
C LEU A 72 -8.65 11.16 -2.37
N PHE A 73 -7.53 10.60 -1.91
CA PHE A 73 -6.25 10.69 -2.60
C PHE A 73 -5.59 9.33 -2.68
N SER A 74 -5.02 9.01 -3.83
CA SER A 74 -4.24 7.79 -4.04
C SER A 74 -2.84 8.08 -4.51
N ASN A 75 -1.94 7.17 -4.19
CA ASN A 75 -0.60 7.17 -4.74
C ASN A 75 -0.53 6.26 -6.00
N TYR A 76 0.54 6.44 -6.76
CA TYR A 76 0.91 5.62 -7.90
C TYR A 76 2.44 5.51 -7.92
N PRO A 77 3.03 4.49 -7.26
CA PRO A 77 4.47 4.43 -7.09
C PRO A 77 5.19 4.05 -8.37
N GLY A 78 6.14 4.88 -8.80
CA GLY A 78 6.99 4.62 -9.97
C GLY A 78 7.93 3.43 -9.80
N ALA A 79 8.25 3.03 -8.57
CA ALA A 79 9.20 1.95 -8.30
C ALA A 79 8.60 0.54 -8.43
N LEU A 80 7.31 0.37 -8.15
CA LEU A 80 6.65 -0.95 -8.19
C LEU A 80 6.04 -1.26 -9.56
N ASP A 81 5.82 -0.24 -10.39
CA ASP A 81 5.32 -0.39 -11.74
C ASP A 81 5.98 0.63 -12.68
N PRO A 82 6.77 0.21 -13.69
CA PRO A 82 7.34 1.12 -14.67
C PRO A 82 6.30 1.94 -15.44
N ALA A 83 5.04 1.48 -15.51
CA ALA A 83 3.94 2.25 -16.11
C ALA A 83 3.59 3.51 -15.31
N ASN A 84 3.97 3.59 -14.03
CA ASN A 84 3.83 4.77 -13.19
C ASN A 84 5.01 5.75 -13.32
N THR A 85 6.14 5.36 -13.93
CA THR A 85 7.33 6.21 -14.01
C THR A 85 7.08 7.42 -14.91
N ASN A 86 7.22 8.62 -14.35
CA ASN A 86 7.15 9.88 -15.10
C ASN A 86 8.45 10.11 -15.90
N ASP A 87 8.33 10.35 -17.21
CA ASP A 87 9.45 10.64 -18.12
C ASP A 87 9.57 12.12 -18.53
N GLY A 88 8.80 13.00 -17.89
CA GLY A 88 8.72 14.43 -18.18
C GLY A 88 7.67 14.79 -19.24
N THR A 89 7.11 13.81 -19.95
CA THR A 89 6.25 14.04 -21.12
C THR A 89 5.00 13.17 -21.17
N ASN A 90 4.99 12.04 -20.46
CA ASN A 90 3.92 11.04 -20.51
C ASN A 90 2.70 11.34 -19.61
N GLY A 91 2.73 12.43 -18.84
CA GLY A 91 1.61 12.85 -17.99
C GLY A 91 1.36 11.98 -16.76
N ARG A 92 2.26 11.04 -16.44
CA ARG A 92 2.16 10.20 -15.22
C ARG A 92 2.30 11.06 -13.98
N PHE A 93 1.48 10.81 -12.98
CA PHE A 93 1.58 11.45 -11.67
C PHE A 93 1.73 10.38 -10.59
N THR A 94 2.34 10.73 -9.46
CA THR A 94 2.55 9.79 -8.37
C THR A 94 1.57 9.99 -7.22
N ILE A 95 0.91 11.15 -7.15
CA ILE A 95 -0.25 11.37 -6.28
C ILE A 95 -1.40 11.92 -7.11
N GLY A 96 -2.58 11.34 -6.94
CA GLY A 96 -3.81 11.78 -7.59
C GLY A 96 -4.96 11.98 -6.60
N GLU A 97 -5.74 13.03 -6.79
CA GLU A 97 -7.04 13.19 -6.14
C GLU A 97 -8.12 12.47 -6.96
N LEU A 98 -8.97 11.70 -6.29
CA LEU A 98 -10.08 10.96 -6.90
C LEU A 98 -11.29 11.88 -6.94
N ILE A 99 -11.59 12.42 -8.12
CA ILE A 99 -12.61 13.46 -8.32
C ILE A 99 -14.02 12.86 -8.43
N ASN A 100 -14.11 11.66 -8.99
CA ASN A 100 -15.31 10.85 -9.06
C ASN A 100 -14.89 9.38 -9.18
N GLY A 101 -15.87 8.46 -9.14
CA GLY A 101 -15.60 7.02 -9.06
C GLY A 101 -14.82 6.38 -10.22
N THR A 102 -14.35 7.12 -11.23
CA THR A 102 -13.51 6.60 -12.32
C THR A 102 -12.41 7.56 -12.81
N HIS A 103 -12.26 8.73 -12.19
CA HIS A 103 -11.38 9.77 -12.70
C HIS A 103 -10.53 10.41 -11.60
N GLU A 104 -9.24 10.52 -11.91
CA GLU A 104 -8.20 11.00 -11.03
C GLU A 104 -7.44 12.16 -11.68
N VAL A 105 -6.98 13.11 -10.88
CA VAL A 105 -6.18 14.24 -11.34
C VAL A 105 -4.91 14.38 -10.51
N ALA A 106 -3.80 14.74 -11.16
CA ALA A 106 -2.54 14.97 -10.47
C ALA A 106 -2.69 16.00 -9.34
N TRP A 107 -2.23 15.64 -8.14
CA TRP A 107 -2.33 16.45 -6.93
C TRP A 107 -0.99 16.44 -6.18
N PRO A 108 -0.53 17.54 -5.54
CA PRO A 108 -1.19 18.83 -5.35
C PRO A 108 -1.31 19.69 -6.61
N SER A 109 -0.46 19.42 -7.60
CA SER A 109 -0.56 20.04 -8.92
C SER A 109 0.07 19.13 -9.99
N VAL A 110 -0.24 19.44 -11.24
CA VAL A 110 0.43 18.83 -12.40
C VAL A 110 1.93 19.12 -12.38
N GLU A 111 2.33 20.33 -11.99
CA GLU A 111 3.73 20.75 -11.94
C GLU A 111 4.54 19.91 -10.95
N ILE A 112 4.06 19.77 -9.70
CA ILE A 112 4.77 19.02 -8.66
C ILE A 112 4.94 17.54 -9.05
N ASN A 113 3.98 16.96 -9.79
CA ASN A 113 4.06 15.57 -10.25
C ASN A 113 4.93 15.38 -11.50
N ASN A 114 5.43 16.44 -12.12
CA ASN A 114 6.12 16.38 -13.41
C ASN A 114 7.55 16.96 -13.31
N PRO A 115 8.50 16.22 -12.71
CA PRO A 115 9.88 16.68 -12.54
C PRO A 115 10.55 17.01 -13.89
N PRO A 116 11.37 18.06 -13.97
CA PRO A 116 12.04 18.43 -15.21
C PRO A 116 12.94 17.31 -15.76
N GLY A 117 12.62 16.81 -16.96
CA GLY A 117 13.33 15.70 -17.58
C GLY A 117 12.94 14.31 -17.06
N GLY A 118 11.89 14.22 -16.24
CA GLY A 118 11.37 12.98 -15.68
C GLY A 118 11.97 12.60 -14.33
N ALA A 119 11.48 11.49 -13.79
CA ALA A 119 11.84 10.99 -12.46
C ALA A 119 13.19 10.24 -12.41
N ILE A 120 13.80 9.96 -13.58
CA ILE A 120 15.07 9.25 -13.68
C ILE A 120 16.18 10.20 -14.09
N ASN A 121 17.29 10.18 -13.36
CA ASN A 121 18.52 10.86 -13.71
C ASN A 121 19.43 9.95 -14.55
N TYR A 122 19.42 10.16 -15.86
CA TYR A 122 20.28 9.44 -16.81
C TYR A 122 21.71 10.01 -16.93
N THR A 123 22.06 11.05 -16.16
CA THR A 123 23.42 11.63 -16.18
C THR A 123 24.43 10.84 -15.34
N THR A 124 23.95 9.92 -14.50
CA THR A 124 24.77 9.02 -13.68
C THR A 124 24.88 7.63 -14.33
N ASN A 125 25.89 6.86 -13.94
CA ASN A 125 26.03 5.46 -14.35
C ASN A 125 26.37 4.58 -13.13
N PRO A 126 25.46 3.68 -12.67
CA PRO A 126 24.11 3.46 -13.21
C PRO A 126 23.18 4.68 -13.03
N PRO A 127 22.05 4.76 -13.78
CA PRO A 127 21.03 5.79 -13.56
C PRO A 127 20.50 5.75 -12.12
N THR A 128 20.14 6.92 -11.59
CA THR A 128 19.52 7.07 -10.27
C THR A 128 18.15 7.75 -10.38
N GLY A 129 17.40 7.80 -9.28
CA GLY A 129 16.24 8.68 -9.19
C GLY A 129 16.67 10.14 -9.24
N ALA A 130 15.85 10.99 -9.85
CA ALA A 130 16.04 12.44 -9.76
C ALA A 130 15.93 12.93 -8.31
N ASN A 131 16.50 14.08 -7.99
CA ASN A 131 16.55 14.63 -6.63
C ASN A 131 15.97 16.04 -6.50
N TYR A 132 15.01 16.37 -7.37
CA TYR A 132 14.31 17.64 -7.26
C TYR A 132 13.45 17.67 -5.99
N GLN A 133 13.79 18.56 -5.06
CA GLN A 133 13.10 18.64 -3.76
C GLN A 133 11.69 19.23 -3.86
N ASN A 134 11.44 20.05 -4.89
CA ASN A 134 10.15 20.71 -5.12
C ASN A 134 9.19 19.89 -6.00
N TYR A 135 9.60 18.67 -6.40
CA TYR A 135 8.83 17.78 -7.27
C TYR A 135 8.75 16.40 -6.63
N LEU A 136 7.68 15.69 -6.95
CA LEU A 136 7.55 14.29 -6.61
C LEU A 136 8.29 13.43 -7.66
N ILE A 137 9.04 12.45 -7.18
CA ILE A 137 9.87 11.56 -8.00
C ILE A 137 9.22 10.18 -8.07
N GLY A 138 9.01 9.54 -6.92
CA GLY A 138 8.37 8.23 -6.82
C GLY A 138 7.73 8.08 -5.43
N SER A 139 6.54 8.65 -5.27
CA SER A 139 5.81 8.60 -4.01
C SER A 139 5.24 7.22 -3.75
N GLN A 140 5.32 6.79 -2.48
CA GLN A 140 4.85 5.49 -2.03
C GLN A 140 3.74 5.59 -0.98
N SER A 141 3.57 6.70 -0.27
CA SER A 141 2.48 6.85 0.69
C SER A 141 1.98 8.29 0.78
N ILE A 142 0.68 8.44 1.07
CA ILE A 142 0.04 9.68 1.46
C ILE A 142 -0.85 9.39 2.67
N VAL A 143 -0.78 10.25 3.69
CA VAL A 143 -1.63 10.16 4.89
C VAL A 143 -2.17 11.54 5.22
N ILE A 144 -3.41 11.58 5.71
CA ILE A 144 -4.02 12.79 6.26
C ILE A 144 -3.98 12.71 7.78
N ASP A 145 -3.36 13.72 8.39
CA ASP A 145 -3.21 13.80 9.84
C ASP A 145 -4.49 14.28 10.54
N ALA A 146 -4.50 14.24 11.87
CA ALA A 146 -5.66 14.65 12.67
C ALA A 146 -5.97 16.16 12.57
N ALA A 147 -5.01 16.98 12.10
CA ALA A 147 -5.18 18.39 11.79
C ALA A 147 -5.71 18.63 10.35
N ASN A 148 -6.06 17.56 9.63
CA ASN A 148 -6.56 17.58 8.25
C ASN A 148 -5.56 18.19 7.26
N ARG A 149 -4.28 17.83 7.41
CA ARG A 149 -3.19 18.14 6.49
C ARG A 149 -2.71 16.85 5.86
N ALA A 150 -2.32 16.92 4.59
CA ALA A 150 -1.77 15.77 3.90
C ALA A 150 -0.24 15.75 4.02
N TRP A 151 0.31 14.55 4.13
CA TRP A 151 1.73 14.28 4.18
C TRP A 151 2.05 13.18 3.18
N ILE A 152 2.89 13.50 2.20
CA ILE A 152 3.31 12.62 1.12
C ILE A 152 4.73 12.13 1.41
N LEU A 153 4.96 10.82 1.35
CA LEU A 153 6.29 10.21 1.40
C LEU A 153 6.74 9.87 -0.02
N ASP A 154 7.89 10.44 -0.39
CA ASP A 154 8.56 10.23 -1.64
C ASP A 154 9.83 9.42 -1.42
N THR A 155 9.91 8.25 -2.04
CA THR A 155 11.06 7.35 -1.91
C THR A 155 12.28 7.89 -2.63
N GLY A 156 12.08 8.78 -3.62
CA GLY A 156 13.13 9.17 -4.57
C GLY A 156 13.52 8.04 -5.53
N ARG A 157 12.78 6.93 -5.56
CA ARG A 157 13.07 5.74 -6.37
C ARG A 157 11.95 5.49 -7.37
N VAL A 158 12.33 5.06 -8.56
CA VAL A 158 11.42 4.69 -9.64
C VAL A 158 12.00 3.52 -10.43
N ALA A 159 11.18 2.84 -11.23
CA ALA A 159 11.63 1.74 -12.06
C ALA A 159 11.98 2.22 -13.47
N LEU A 160 13.07 1.67 -13.99
CA LEU A 160 13.39 1.70 -15.42
C LEU A 160 12.34 0.89 -16.21
N PRO A 161 12.22 1.06 -17.54
CA PRO A 161 11.30 0.29 -18.37
C PRO A 161 11.46 -1.24 -18.28
N ASN A 162 12.63 -1.73 -17.85
CA ASN A 162 12.92 -3.15 -17.64
C ASN A 162 12.55 -3.65 -16.22
N GLY A 163 11.95 -2.81 -15.37
CA GLY A 163 11.54 -3.12 -14.01
C GLY A 163 12.63 -2.93 -12.95
N VAL A 164 13.86 -2.57 -13.32
CA VAL A 164 14.94 -2.34 -12.35
C VAL A 164 14.67 -1.02 -11.60
N ILE A 165 14.58 -1.11 -10.28
CA ILE A 165 14.40 0.06 -9.40
C ILE A 165 15.75 0.77 -9.24
N VAL A 166 15.81 2.05 -9.58
CA VAL A 166 17.04 2.84 -9.43
C VAL A 166 17.24 3.28 -7.97
N ASN A 167 18.50 3.50 -7.58
CA ASN A 167 18.82 4.04 -6.26
C ASN A 167 18.34 5.49 -6.15
N ALA A 168 17.92 5.88 -4.95
CA ALA A 168 17.64 7.27 -4.65
C ALA A 168 18.94 8.10 -4.65
N SER A 169 18.85 9.33 -5.17
CA SER A 169 19.91 10.32 -5.06
C SER A 169 19.72 11.15 -3.78
N PRO A 170 20.79 11.65 -3.13
CA PRO A 170 20.66 12.59 -2.02
C PRO A 170 19.77 13.78 -2.38
N GLY A 171 18.78 14.08 -1.53
CA GLY A 171 17.73 15.07 -1.80
C GLY A 171 16.47 14.53 -2.46
N GLY A 172 16.49 13.31 -2.99
CA GLY A 172 15.33 12.67 -3.64
C GLY A 172 14.30 12.19 -2.64
N THR A 173 14.73 11.39 -1.65
CA THR A 173 13.88 10.85 -0.59
C THR A 173 13.46 11.95 0.39
N LYS A 174 12.16 12.13 0.57
CA LYS A 174 11.60 13.27 1.31
C LYS A 174 10.15 13.07 1.74
N ILE A 175 9.71 13.90 2.68
CA ILE A 175 8.30 14.11 3.01
C ILE A 175 7.86 15.50 2.56
N LEU A 176 6.66 15.61 1.97
CA LEU A 176 5.99 16.89 1.68
C LEU A 176 4.74 17.03 2.54
N GLY A 177 4.65 18.11 3.32
CA GLY A 177 3.43 18.53 4.00
C GLY A 177 2.64 19.49 3.10
N VAL A 178 1.36 19.21 2.88
CA VAL A 178 0.48 19.96 1.97
C VAL A 178 -0.82 20.36 2.66
N HIS A 179 -1.22 21.62 2.47
CA HIS A 179 -2.51 22.13 2.93
C HIS A 179 -3.63 21.64 2.02
N LEU A 180 -4.65 20.98 2.60
CA LEU A 180 -5.84 20.55 1.85
C LEU A 180 -6.79 21.71 1.49
N THR A 181 -6.59 22.91 2.02
CA THR A 181 -7.49 24.06 1.76
C THR A 181 -7.17 24.78 0.46
N ASN A 182 -5.93 24.70 -0.01
CA ASN A 182 -5.44 25.42 -1.19
C ASN A 182 -4.38 24.63 -1.99
N ASP A 183 -4.15 23.37 -1.63
CA ASP A 183 -3.22 22.44 -2.27
C ASP A 183 -1.77 22.97 -2.35
N THR A 184 -1.35 23.78 -1.38
CA THR A 184 0.02 24.32 -1.29
C THR A 184 0.91 23.51 -0.35
N VAL A 185 2.15 23.29 -0.76
CA VAL A 185 3.20 22.68 0.07
C VAL A 185 3.62 23.68 1.16
N PHE A 186 3.52 23.30 2.42
CA PHE A 186 3.94 24.12 3.57
C PHE A 186 5.26 23.65 4.19
N GLN A 187 5.68 22.41 3.91
CA GLN A 187 6.91 21.85 4.44
C GLN A 187 7.48 20.78 3.52
N THR A 188 8.81 20.73 3.44
CA THR A 188 9.56 19.64 2.82
C THR A 188 10.65 19.19 3.77
N ILE A 189 10.66 17.91 4.14
CA ILE A 189 11.67 17.30 5.01
C ILE A 189 12.48 16.32 4.16
N VAL A 190 13.77 16.57 4.01
CA VAL A 190 14.68 15.73 3.22
C VAL A 190 15.43 14.80 4.16
N PHE A 191 15.50 13.51 3.80
CA PHE A 191 16.24 12.55 4.61
C PHE A 191 17.73 12.58 4.30
N PRO A 192 18.59 12.54 5.33
CA PRO A 192 20.01 12.38 5.12
C PRO A 192 20.34 10.90 4.76
N PRO A 193 21.42 10.63 4.00
CA PRO A 193 21.73 9.29 3.48
C PRO A 193 21.99 8.21 4.53
N GLU A 194 22.31 8.59 5.76
CA GLU A 194 22.49 7.69 6.91
C GLU A 194 21.15 7.27 7.57
N VAL A 195 20.05 7.94 7.23
CA VAL A 195 18.69 7.60 7.70
C VAL A 195 17.90 6.89 6.61
N ALA A 196 17.92 7.46 5.40
CA ALA A 196 17.37 6.87 4.19
C ALA A 196 18.52 6.57 3.23
N TYR A 197 18.91 5.30 3.19
CA TYR A 197 19.99 4.84 2.32
C TYR A 197 19.56 4.88 0.84
N PRO A 198 20.49 4.89 -0.12
CA PRO A 198 20.13 4.89 -1.54
C PRO A 198 19.25 3.71 -1.98
N ASP A 199 19.36 2.59 -1.27
CA ASP A 199 18.60 1.35 -1.44
C ASP A 199 17.40 1.22 -0.49
N SER A 200 17.15 2.21 0.38
CA SER A 200 15.93 2.24 1.20
C SER A 200 14.67 2.31 0.31
N TYR A 201 13.57 1.79 0.83
CA TYR A 201 12.24 1.96 0.27
C TYR A 201 11.30 2.32 1.41
N LEU A 202 11.34 3.60 1.80
CA LEU A 202 10.46 4.11 2.85
C LEU A 202 9.01 4.00 2.37
N ASN A 203 8.23 3.10 2.98
CA ASN A 203 6.94 2.68 2.44
C ASN A 203 5.78 3.47 3.01
N ASP A 204 5.44 3.22 4.28
CA ASP A 204 4.28 3.80 4.92
C ASP A 204 4.69 4.69 6.10
N LEU A 205 3.82 5.63 6.48
CA LEU A 205 4.08 6.63 7.53
C LEU A 205 2.86 6.85 8.44
N ARG A 206 3.08 7.12 9.72
CA ARG A 206 2.03 7.56 10.65
C ARG A 206 2.46 8.77 11.44
N ILE A 207 1.48 9.62 11.77
CA ILE A 207 1.72 10.96 12.29
C ILE A 207 1.15 11.06 13.68
N ASP A 208 2.03 11.33 14.64
CA ASP A 208 1.71 11.60 16.02
C ASP A 208 1.73 13.12 16.22
N LEU A 209 0.58 13.73 16.46
CA LEU A 209 0.47 15.15 16.82
C LEU A 209 0.30 15.38 18.33
N THR A 210 0.29 14.32 19.14
CA THR A 210 0.07 14.39 20.59
C THR A 210 1.37 14.47 21.38
N HIS A 211 2.51 14.13 20.77
CA HIS A 211 3.84 14.23 21.37
C HIS A 211 4.77 15.17 20.59
N GLY A 212 5.62 15.89 21.31
CA GLY A 212 6.53 16.88 20.73
C GLY A 212 5.85 18.24 20.49
N SER A 213 6.61 19.21 19.99
CA SER A 213 6.10 20.58 19.78
C SER A 213 5.24 20.72 18.52
N ALA A 214 5.58 19.99 17.45
CA ALA A 214 4.82 19.95 16.20
C ALA A 214 4.38 18.53 15.79
N GLY A 215 4.73 17.52 16.58
CA GLY A 215 4.48 16.12 16.29
C GLY A 215 5.71 15.34 15.81
N PHE A 216 5.52 14.04 15.63
CA PHE A 216 6.49 13.11 15.05
C PHE A 216 5.86 12.34 13.88
N ILE A 217 6.72 11.86 12.97
CA ILE A 217 6.34 10.92 11.90
C ILE A 217 7.15 9.63 12.10
N TYR A 218 6.47 8.49 12.06
CA TYR A 218 7.07 7.16 12.11
C TYR A 218 6.91 6.48 10.75
N ILE A 219 7.98 5.85 10.27
CA ILE A 219 8.07 5.36 8.89
C ILE A 219 8.71 3.98 8.87
N THR A 220 8.20 3.09 8.03
CA THR A 220 8.81 1.78 7.75
C THR A 220 9.70 1.83 6.52
N ASP A 221 10.79 1.08 6.52
CA ASP A 221 11.62 0.82 5.35
C ASP A 221 11.40 -0.61 4.87
N SER A 222 10.59 -0.79 3.82
CA SER A 222 10.19 -2.11 3.30
C SER A 222 11.14 -2.67 2.24
N SER A 223 12.28 -2.00 2.00
CA SER A 223 13.22 -2.34 0.93
C SER A 223 13.43 -3.83 0.71
N GLY A 224 13.23 -4.25 -0.55
CA GLY A 224 13.52 -5.60 -1.03
C GLY A 224 15.02 -5.95 -1.05
N GLU A 225 15.90 -4.97 -0.82
CA GLU A 225 17.36 -5.16 -0.74
C GLU A 225 17.81 -5.58 0.68
N GLY A 226 16.88 -5.61 1.63
CA GLY A 226 17.03 -6.25 2.94
C GLY A 226 17.56 -5.36 4.06
N ARG A 227 17.85 -4.08 3.79
CA ARG A 227 18.16 -3.08 4.80
C ARG A 227 16.90 -2.40 5.32
N ASN A 228 16.16 -3.12 6.16
CA ASN A 228 14.91 -2.64 6.75
C ASN A 228 15.14 -2.01 8.15
N GLY A 229 14.21 -1.18 8.59
CA GLY A 229 14.31 -0.41 9.83
C GLY A 229 13.09 0.47 10.05
N LEU A 230 13.04 1.12 11.21
CA LEU A 230 12.04 2.14 11.53
C LEU A 230 12.71 3.51 11.56
N VAL A 231 12.11 4.48 10.88
CA VAL A 231 12.59 5.87 10.86
C VAL A 231 11.63 6.73 11.66
N THR A 232 12.18 7.64 12.46
CA THR A 232 11.43 8.66 13.20
C THR A 232 11.86 10.03 12.72
N VAL A 233 10.90 10.94 12.57
CA VAL A 233 11.09 12.34 12.18
C VAL A 233 10.45 13.24 13.22
N ASP A 234 11.19 14.23 13.72
CA ASP A 234 10.64 15.34 14.47
C ASP A 234 10.14 16.41 13.49
N ILE A 235 8.83 16.66 13.46
CA ILE A 235 8.22 17.58 12.49
C ILE A 235 8.70 19.03 12.70
N SER A 236 9.02 19.39 13.94
CA SER A 236 9.38 20.77 14.31
C SER A 236 10.77 21.16 13.84
N THR A 237 11.71 20.23 13.90
CA THR A 237 13.12 20.45 13.51
C THR A 237 13.43 19.92 12.12
N GLY A 238 12.64 18.97 11.62
CA GLY A 238 12.93 18.21 10.40
C GLY A 238 14.04 17.16 10.59
N GLU A 239 14.57 16.99 11.81
CA GLU A 239 15.58 15.98 12.09
C GLU A 239 14.96 14.58 12.04
N SER A 240 15.74 13.62 11.54
CA SER A 240 15.32 12.22 11.45
C SER A 240 16.43 11.28 11.92
N TRP A 241 16.04 10.10 12.39
CA TRP A 241 16.94 9.04 12.83
C TRP A 241 16.28 7.67 12.67
N ARG A 242 17.09 6.62 12.77
CA ARG A 242 16.68 5.24 12.53
C ARG A 242 16.86 4.38 13.79
N HIS A 243 15.94 3.46 13.99
CA HIS A 243 15.99 2.41 15.01
C HIS A 243 15.78 1.05 14.36
N LEU A 244 16.22 0.00 15.05
CA LEU A 244 16.01 -1.40 14.66
C LEU A 244 16.62 -1.74 13.28
N ASP A 245 17.67 -1.03 12.87
CA ASP A 245 18.30 -1.25 11.57
C ASP A 245 18.81 -2.71 11.47
N LEU A 246 18.33 -3.43 10.45
CA LEU A 246 18.58 -4.85 10.22
C LEU A 246 18.08 -5.81 11.33
N HIS A 247 17.26 -5.35 12.27
CA HIS A 247 16.72 -6.21 13.32
C HIS A 247 15.75 -7.27 12.74
N PRO A 248 15.72 -8.52 13.25
CA PRO A 248 14.84 -9.56 12.71
C PRO A 248 13.35 -9.18 12.65
N ALA A 249 12.86 -8.40 13.63
CA ALA A 249 11.46 -7.96 13.68
C ALA A 249 11.04 -6.95 12.59
N VAL A 250 11.98 -6.38 11.84
CA VAL A 250 11.68 -5.48 10.70
C VAL A 250 12.07 -6.10 9.37
N ARG A 251 12.59 -7.32 9.38
CA ARG A 251 13.09 -8.01 8.19
C ARG A 251 12.14 -9.12 7.76
N THR A 252 12.36 -9.55 6.53
CA THR A 252 11.67 -10.68 5.90
C THR A 252 11.89 -11.96 6.69
N THR A 253 10.85 -12.76 6.88
CA THR A 253 10.97 -14.16 7.28
C THR A 253 11.75 -14.92 6.21
N GLN A 254 12.72 -15.73 6.64
CA GLN A 254 13.59 -16.44 5.73
C GLN A 254 12.80 -17.40 4.83
N GLN A 255 13.09 -17.37 3.52
CA GLN A 255 12.47 -18.26 2.53
C GLN A 255 10.94 -18.18 2.51
N PHE A 256 10.39 -16.98 2.73
CA PHE A 256 8.96 -16.77 2.84
C PHE A 256 8.22 -17.01 1.52
N VAL A 257 7.22 -17.89 1.61
CA VAL A 257 6.17 -18.12 0.61
C VAL A 257 4.83 -18.16 1.33
N PHE A 258 3.77 -17.77 0.62
CA PHE A 258 2.42 -17.81 1.16
C PHE A 258 1.42 -18.26 0.09
N PRO A 259 0.36 -18.98 0.46
CA PRO A 259 -0.70 -19.36 -0.46
C PRO A 259 -1.59 -18.14 -0.79
N HIS A 260 -1.96 -18.02 -2.06
CA HIS A 260 -3.01 -17.13 -2.52
C HIS A 260 -3.85 -17.88 -3.56
N TRP A 261 -5.13 -18.07 -3.27
CA TRP A 261 -6.08 -18.86 -4.10
C TRP A 261 -5.57 -20.27 -4.45
N GLY A 262 -4.93 -20.93 -3.49
CA GLY A 262 -4.38 -22.27 -3.64
C GLY A 262 -3.05 -22.34 -4.40
N GLN A 263 -2.47 -21.21 -4.82
CA GLN A 263 -1.14 -21.14 -5.43
C GLN A 263 -0.14 -20.54 -4.45
N ASN A 264 1.03 -21.14 -4.31
CA ASN A 264 2.12 -20.52 -3.55
C ASN A 264 2.68 -19.34 -4.35
N ILE A 265 2.76 -18.19 -3.68
CA ILE A 265 3.34 -16.97 -4.22
C ILE A 265 4.84 -16.96 -3.93
N TYR A 266 5.63 -16.83 -5.00
CA TYR A 266 7.08 -16.70 -4.99
C TYR A 266 7.47 -15.29 -5.43
N GLY A 267 8.64 -14.83 -4.99
CA GLY A 267 9.22 -13.60 -5.53
C GLY A 267 9.86 -13.85 -6.90
N ALA A 268 9.86 -12.84 -7.75
CA ALA A 268 10.62 -12.80 -9.00
C ALA A 268 11.30 -11.43 -9.12
N PRO A 269 12.59 -11.33 -8.75
CA PRO A 269 13.28 -10.05 -8.80
C PRO A 269 13.39 -9.53 -10.24
N ALA A 270 13.42 -8.21 -10.39
CA ALA A 270 13.72 -7.59 -11.67
C ALA A 270 15.21 -7.84 -12.07
N PRO A 271 15.54 -7.82 -13.38
CA PRO A 271 14.64 -7.69 -14.51
C PRO A 271 13.83 -8.97 -14.78
N SER A 272 12.79 -8.84 -15.60
CA SER A 272 11.98 -9.98 -16.06
C SER A 272 12.84 -11.11 -16.62
N GLY A 273 12.54 -12.35 -16.21
CA GLY A 273 13.31 -13.55 -16.56
C GLY A 273 14.35 -13.98 -15.50
N SER A 274 14.48 -13.25 -14.39
CA SER A 274 15.27 -13.70 -13.24
C SER A 274 14.71 -14.99 -12.62
N PRO A 275 15.56 -15.81 -11.97
CA PRO A 275 15.10 -17.01 -11.28
C PRO A 275 14.06 -16.71 -10.19
N PHE A 276 13.21 -17.69 -9.91
CA PHE A 276 12.31 -17.66 -8.75
C PHE A 276 13.10 -17.40 -7.46
N ALA A 277 12.56 -16.54 -6.63
CA ALA A 277 13.06 -16.16 -5.33
C ALA A 277 11.92 -16.21 -4.30
N PHE A 278 12.19 -15.69 -3.11
CA PHE A 278 11.22 -15.54 -2.04
C PHE A 278 10.72 -14.11 -1.98
N THR A 279 9.54 -13.92 -1.40
CA THR A 279 9.05 -12.57 -1.12
C THR A 279 10.02 -11.87 -0.17
N ASN A 280 10.39 -10.63 -0.48
CA ASN A 280 11.52 -9.95 0.14
C ASN A 280 11.20 -8.56 0.72
N PHE A 281 9.93 -8.19 0.82
CA PHE A 281 9.52 -6.93 1.46
C PHE A 281 9.57 -7.05 2.99
N GLY A 282 10.32 -6.15 3.63
CA GLY A 282 10.47 -6.08 5.08
C GLY A 282 9.31 -5.36 5.76
N ALA A 283 9.60 -4.63 6.84
CA ALA A 283 8.62 -3.82 7.57
C ALA A 283 7.91 -2.86 6.62
N ASP A 284 6.59 -2.87 6.65
CA ASP A 284 5.75 -2.18 5.68
C ASP A 284 4.55 -1.51 6.36
N GLY A 285 3.41 -2.19 6.46
CA GLY A 285 2.25 -1.64 7.15
C GLY A 285 2.57 -1.23 8.59
N ILE A 286 2.12 -0.03 8.94
CA ILE A 286 2.41 0.63 10.20
C ILE A 286 1.17 1.35 10.70
N THR A 287 0.90 1.31 11.99
CA THR A 287 -0.17 2.10 12.61
C THR A 287 0.20 2.53 14.02
N LEU A 288 -0.47 3.56 14.53
CA LEU A 288 -0.34 4.00 15.91
C LEU A 288 -1.55 3.50 16.71
N SER A 289 -1.37 3.23 18.01
CA SER A 289 -2.51 3.16 18.94
C SER A 289 -3.28 4.49 18.91
N ALA A 290 -4.55 4.46 19.31
CA ALA A 290 -5.41 5.65 19.28
C ALA A 290 -4.85 6.84 20.10
N ASP A 291 -4.02 6.57 21.11
CA ASP A 291 -3.34 7.58 21.92
C ASP A 291 -1.91 7.94 21.42
N SER A 292 -1.45 7.33 20.32
CA SER A 292 -0.10 7.45 19.76
C SER A 292 1.05 7.00 20.68
N SER A 293 0.75 6.24 21.74
CA SER A 293 1.77 5.75 22.68
C SER A 293 2.50 4.50 22.20
N THR A 294 1.90 3.74 21.28
CA THR A 294 2.43 2.49 20.75
C THR A 294 2.39 2.50 19.22
N LEU A 295 3.50 2.08 18.61
CA LEU A 295 3.59 1.83 17.18
C LEU A 295 3.44 0.34 16.92
N TYR A 296 2.60 -0.03 15.97
CA TYR A 296 2.42 -1.38 15.46
C TYR A 296 2.92 -1.47 14.03
N TRP A 297 3.52 -2.61 13.66
CA TRP A 297 3.93 -2.85 12.28
C TRP A 297 3.91 -4.33 11.92
N LYS A 298 3.92 -4.59 10.62
CA LYS A 298 4.10 -5.93 10.03
C LYS A 298 5.14 -5.89 8.92
N CYS A 299 5.74 -7.04 8.65
CA CYS A 299 6.50 -7.26 7.42
C CYS A 299 5.60 -7.94 6.38
N VAL A 300 5.65 -7.51 5.11
CA VAL A 300 4.88 -8.20 4.03
C VAL A 300 5.36 -9.64 3.86
N ALA A 301 6.68 -9.86 3.90
CA ALA A 301 7.27 -11.19 3.90
C ALA A 301 7.27 -11.81 5.32
N GLY A 302 6.11 -11.86 5.97
CA GLY A 302 5.92 -12.37 7.33
C GLY A 302 4.44 -12.52 7.66
N ARG A 303 4.15 -13.06 8.86
CA ARG A 303 2.76 -13.13 9.38
C ARG A 303 2.60 -12.41 10.71
N GLU A 304 3.70 -12.10 11.36
CA GLU A 304 3.75 -11.60 12.73
C GLU A 304 3.34 -10.12 12.82
N LEU A 305 2.53 -9.81 13.84
CA LEU A 305 2.27 -8.43 14.26
C LEU A 305 3.23 -8.04 15.38
N PHE A 306 3.93 -6.93 15.21
CA PHE A 306 4.85 -6.40 16.21
C PHE A 306 4.38 -5.05 16.76
N SER A 307 4.85 -4.71 17.95
CA SER A 307 4.68 -3.35 18.48
C SER A 307 5.85 -2.86 19.34
N ILE A 308 5.94 -1.55 19.51
CA ILE A 308 6.93 -0.88 20.36
C ILE A 308 6.37 0.43 20.91
N PRO A 309 6.67 0.83 22.16
CA PRO A 309 6.29 2.15 22.66
C PRO A 309 6.96 3.27 21.85
N THR A 310 6.19 4.26 21.40
CA THR A 310 6.71 5.38 20.58
C THR A 310 7.75 6.21 21.31
N ALA A 311 7.69 6.27 22.64
CA ALA A 311 8.72 6.91 23.47
C ALA A 311 10.13 6.30 23.28
N ARG A 312 10.23 5.00 22.96
CA ARG A 312 11.52 4.35 22.66
C ARG A 312 12.08 4.78 21.33
N LEU A 313 11.22 4.99 20.34
CA LEU A 313 11.61 5.47 19.01
C LEU A 313 11.99 6.94 19.03
N ARG A 314 11.40 7.74 19.93
CA ARG A 314 11.74 9.17 20.10
C ARG A 314 13.04 9.41 20.87
N ASP A 315 13.48 8.44 21.68
CA ASP A 315 14.71 8.56 22.46
C ASP A 315 15.94 8.50 21.55
N ARG A 316 16.88 9.42 21.75
CA ARG A 316 18.13 9.53 20.98
C ARG A 316 19.38 9.40 21.86
N SER A 317 19.22 8.94 23.10
CA SER A 317 20.32 8.75 24.04
C SER A 317 21.23 7.59 23.61
N PHE A 318 22.16 7.87 22.69
CA PHE A 318 23.10 6.87 22.18
C PHE A 318 24.13 6.45 23.25
N PRO A 319 24.49 5.15 23.36
CA PRO A 319 23.97 4.00 22.60
C PRO A 319 22.75 3.31 23.24
N ALA A 320 22.29 3.81 24.39
CA ALA A 320 21.26 3.14 25.18
C ALA A 320 19.89 3.08 24.47
N SER A 321 19.54 4.07 23.66
CA SER A 321 18.24 4.16 22.98
C SER A 321 17.96 2.94 22.11
N GLU A 322 18.93 2.49 21.30
CA GLU A 322 18.77 1.34 20.41
C GLU A 322 18.59 0.03 21.18
N LEU A 323 19.38 -0.18 22.24
CA LEU A 323 19.25 -1.37 23.09
C LEU A 323 17.87 -1.40 23.78
N LEU A 324 17.39 -0.26 24.26
CA LEU A 324 16.09 -0.15 24.91
C LEU A 324 14.94 -0.31 23.90
N ALA A 325 15.11 0.15 22.67
CA ALA A 325 14.13 -0.06 21.60
C ALA A 325 14.00 -1.56 21.29
N GLN A 326 15.12 -2.26 21.03
CA GLN A 326 15.12 -3.70 20.77
C GLN A 326 14.49 -4.51 21.91
N ALA A 327 14.82 -4.18 23.16
CA ALA A 327 14.28 -4.85 24.34
C ALA A 327 12.79 -4.56 24.60
N SER A 328 12.21 -3.55 23.94
CA SER A 328 10.80 -3.16 24.13
C SER A 328 9.88 -3.67 23.01
N ILE A 329 10.40 -4.45 22.05
CA ILE A 329 9.60 -5.05 20.99
C ILE A 329 8.69 -6.14 21.57
N GLN A 330 7.40 -6.06 21.27
CA GLN A 330 6.44 -7.11 21.53
C GLN A 330 6.06 -7.79 20.20
N ASN A 331 6.09 -9.13 20.17
CA ASN A 331 5.49 -9.93 19.11
C ASN A 331 4.12 -10.43 19.59
N TRP A 332 3.06 -10.15 18.84
CA TRP A 332 1.68 -10.51 19.15
C TRP A 332 1.23 -11.82 18.49
N GLY A 333 2.11 -12.45 17.70
CA GLY A 333 1.83 -13.67 16.97
C GLY A 333 1.41 -13.42 15.53
N GLU A 334 1.04 -14.52 14.85
CA GLU A 334 0.68 -14.50 13.44
C GLU A 334 -0.77 -14.00 13.23
N THR A 335 -0.92 -13.06 12.29
CA THR A 335 -2.21 -12.46 11.87
C THR A 335 -2.39 -12.52 10.33
N GLY A 336 -1.62 -13.39 9.67
CA GLY A 336 -1.62 -13.59 8.20
C GLY A 336 -0.78 -12.58 7.42
N VAL A 337 -0.70 -12.73 6.10
CA VAL A 337 0.02 -11.78 5.21
C VAL A 337 -0.77 -10.50 5.02
N SER A 338 -0.17 -9.37 5.36
CA SER A 338 -0.74 -8.03 5.18
C SER A 338 0.25 -7.09 4.52
N ASP A 339 -0.29 -6.11 3.82
CA ASP A 339 0.44 -4.93 3.38
C ASP A 339 0.26 -3.84 4.46
N GLY A 340 -0.64 -2.88 4.27
CA GLY A 340 -0.97 -1.80 5.20
C GLY A 340 -1.76 -2.20 6.45
N LEU A 341 -1.69 -1.31 7.44
CA LEU A 341 -2.39 -1.37 8.74
C LEU A 341 -3.08 -0.03 9.01
N GLU A 342 -4.17 0.01 9.78
CA GLU A 342 -4.78 1.27 10.23
C GLU A 342 -5.50 1.09 11.55
N THR A 343 -5.56 2.13 12.38
CA THR A 343 -6.22 2.12 13.70
C THR A 343 -7.42 3.06 13.71
N ASP A 344 -8.54 2.62 14.30
CA ASP A 344 -9.69 3.49 14.56
C ASP A 344 -9.67 4.15 15.95
N SER A 345 -10.65 5.02 16.19
CA SER A 345 -10.85 5.70 17.48
C SER A 345 -11.17 4.78 18.67
N ASN A 346 -11.49 3.51 18.43
CA ASN A 346 -11.74 2.51 19.48
C ASN A 346 -10.47 1.71 19.85
N ASP A 347 -9.34 2.06 19.23
CA ASP A 347 -8.05 1.38 19.36
C ASP A 347 -8.05 -0.03 18.74
N VAL A 348 -8.89 -0.26 17.72
CA VAL A 348 -8.90 -1.50 16.93
C VAL A 348 -7.97 -1.34 15.74
N ILE A 349 -7.11 -2.32 15.52
CA ILE A 349 -6.12 -2.33 14.43
C ILE A 349 -6.64 -3.23 13.30
N TYR A 350 -6.84 -2.65 12.13
CA TYR A 350 -7.24 -3.36 10.93
C TYR A 350 -6.02 -3.67 10.07
N HIS A 351 -6.00 -4.85 9.48
CA HIS A 351 -4.93 -5.28 8.57
C HIS A 351 -5.47 -6.19 7.47
N GLY A 352 -4.85 -6.14 6.29
CA GLY A 352 -5.13 -7.11 5.25
C GLY A 352 -4.83 -8.56 5.68
N VAL A 353 -5.48 -9.51 5.05
CA VAL A 353 -5.17 -10.95 5.14
C VAL A 353 -5.25 -11.53 3.72
N ALA A 354 -4.17 -11.32 2.95
CA ALA A 354 -4.10 -11.69 1.53
C ALA A 354 -4.33 -13.20 1.30
N GLU A 355 -3.97 -14.03 2.26
CA GLU A 355 -4.15 -15.48 2.22
C GLU A 355 -5.63 -15.91 2.28
N ALA A 356 -6.53 -15.02 2.74
CA ALA A 356 -7.92 -15.34 3.06
C ALA A 356 -8.97 -14.45 2.37
N ASN A 357 -8.56 -13.56 1.44
CA ASN A 357 -9.45 -12.57 0.82
C ASN A 357 -10.17 -11.69 1.86
N ALA A 358 -9.44 -11.22 2.86
CA ALA A 358 -10.05 -10.66 4.06
C ALA A 358 -9.30 -9.45 4.64
N ILE A 359 -9.97 -8.79 5.57
CA ILE A 359 -9.40 -7.84 6.53
C ILE A 359 -9.63 -8.43 7.93
N GLY A 360 -8.56 -8.48 8.73
CA GLY A 360 -8.59 -8.83 10.15
C GLY A 360 -8.74 -7.59 11.03
N ALA A 361 -9.14 -7.82 12.28
CA ALA A 361 -9.21 -6.82 13.33
C ALA A 361 -8.51 -7.35 14.59
N PHE A 362 -7.40 -6.72 14.94
CA PHE A 362 -6.66 -6.97 16.16
C PHE A 362 -7.10 -6.01 17.27
N TYR A 363 -7.37 -6.57 18.45
CA TYR A 363 -7.80 -5.86 19.65
C TYR A 363 -6.67 -5.88 20.70
N PRO A 364 -5.88 -4.79 20.83
CA PRO A 364 -4.75 -4.74 21.75
C PRO A 364 -5.11 -5.02 23.21
N LYS A 365 -6.31 -4.62 23.64
CA LYS A 365 -6.78 -4.76 25.03
C LYS A 365 -6.84 -6.20 25.54
N ASN A 366 -7.05 -7.17 24.64
CA ASN A 366 -7.16 -8.59 25.00
C ASN A 366 -6.30 -9.50 24.11
N ALA A 367 -5.46 -8.93 23.25
CA ALA A 367 -4.58 -9.63 22.32
C ALA A 367 -5.31 -10.64 21.40
N SER A 368 -6.53 -10.30 20.97
CA SER A 368 -7.28 -11.13 20.02
C SER A 368 -7.18 -10.58 18.60
N ASP A 369 -6.96 -11.46 17.64
CA ASP A 369 -7.12 -11.19 16.21
C ASP A 369 -8.33 -11.98 15.69
N VAL A 370 -9.22 -11.30 14.97
CA VAL A 370 -10.45 -11.89 14.45
C VAL A 370 -10.71 -11.44 13.02
N LEU A 371 -11.46 -12.27 12.29
CA LEU A 371 -11.95 -11.89 10.97
C LEU A 371 -12.93 -10.71 11.08
N PHE A 372 -12.64 -9.60 10.40
CA PHE A 372 -13.54 -8.46 10.33
C PHE A 372 -14.46 -8.53 9.10
N VAL A 373 -13.87 -8.64 7.89
CA VAL A 373 -14.62 -8.79 6.65
C VAL A 373 -13.90 -9.75 5.70
N ARG A 374 -14.67 -10.59 5.01
CA ARG A 374 -14.21 -11.47 3.93
C ARG A 374 -15.15 -11.35 2.74
N ASP A 375 -14.59 -11.19 1.56
CA ASP A 375 -15.36 -11.09 0.32
C ASP A 375 -14.50 -11.56 -0.86
N GLU A 376 -15.09 -12.28 -1.81
CA GLU A 376 -14.37 -12.80 -2.99
C GLU A 376 -13.68 -11.73 -3.84
N ARG A 377 -14.17 -10.48 -3.77
CA ARG A 377 -13.59 -9.33 -4.49
C ARG A 377 -12.28 -8.84 -3.87
N ILE A 378 -12.04 -9.12 -2.59
CA ILE A 378 -10.81 -8.72 -1.87
C ILE A 378 -9.69 -9.68 -2.27
N ASN A 379 -8.63 -9.21 -2.93
CA ASN A 379 -7.46 -10.01 -3.28
C ASN A 379 -6.21 -9.53 -2.52
N TRP A 380 -5.88 -8.25 -2.63
CA TRP A 380 -4.71 -7.64 -2.00
C TRP A 380 -5.11 -6.28 -1.45
N VAL A 381 -5.35 -6.24 -0.15
CA VAL A 381 -5.60 -5.00 0.59
C VAL A 381 -4.24 -4.34 0.81
N ASP A 382 -3.96 -3.29 0.02
CA ASP A 382 -2.66 -2.62 0.06
C ASP A 382 -2.64 -1.57 1.17
N THR A 383 -3.41 -0.48 1.04
CA THR A 383 -3.47 0.57 2.05
C THR A 383 -4.87 0.65 2.67
N LEU A 384 -4.91 0.87 3.97
CA LEU A 384 -6.11 1.08 4.78
C LEU A 384 -6.16 2.54 5.25
N SER A 385 -7.33 3.15 5.23
CA SER A 385 -7.54 4.50 5.77
C SER A 385 -8.90 4.58 6.44
N VAL A 386 -8.90 4.86 7.73
CA VAL A 386 -10.15 5.10 8.46
C VAL A 386 -10.65 6.49 8.11
N GLY A 387 -11.94 6.61 7.77
CA GLY A 387 -12.61 7.87 7.47
C GLY A 387 -13.24 8.52 8.70
N TRP A 388 -13.52 9.82 8.60
CA TRP A 388 -14.28 10.56 9.63
C TRP A 388 -15.78 10.20 9.63
N ASP A 389 -16.25 9.58 8.55
CA ASP A 389 -17.61 9.10 8.32
C ASP A 389 -17.88 7.71 8.90
N GLY A 390 -16.90 7.11 9.58
CA GLY A 390 -17.03 5.79 10.21
C GLY A 390 -16.88 4.62 9.24
N TYR A 391 -16.21 4.83 8.11
CA TYR A 391 -15.85 3.76 7.19
C TYR A 391 -14.34 3.49 7.20
N LEU A 392 -13.97 2.24 6.97
CA LEU A 392 -12.61 1.84 6.61
C LEU A 392 -12.51 1.77 5.10
N TYR A 393 -11.73 2.66 4.50
CA TYR A 393 -11.42 2.67 3.08
C TYR A 393 -10.18 1.84 2.82
N PHE A 394 -10.16 1.13 1.69
CA PHE A 394 -8.99 0.36 1.32
C PHE A 394 -8.82 0.17 -0.18
N THR A 395 -7.58 0.26 -0.62
CA THR A 395 -7.19 -0.10 -1.99
C THR A 395 -7.10 -1.62 -2.12
N ASN A 396 -7.67 -2.13 -3.21
CA ASN A 396 -7.60 -3.53 -3.59
C ASN A 396 -7.00 -3.61 -5.00
N ASN A 397 -5.68 -3.80 -5.03
CA ASN A 397 -4.87 -3.44 -6.20
C ASN A 397 -4.28 -4.61 -6.97
N GLN A 398 -4.39 -5.85 -6.50
CA GLN A 398 -3.86 -7.04 -7.17
C GLN A 398 -2.32 -7.13 -7.19
N LEU A 399 -1.63 -6.64 -6.15
CA LEU A 399 -0.16 -6.72 -6.07
C LEU A 399 0.37 -8.15 -6.26
N ALA A 400 -0.29 -9.16 -5.67
CA ALA A 400 0.05 -10.58 -5.83
C ALA A 400 0.02 -11.10 -7.28
N PHE A 401 -0.59 -10.36 -8.21
CA PHE A 401 -0.66 -10.71 -9.63
C PHE A 401 0.35 -9.97 -10.49
N THR A 402 1.15 -9.07 -9.91
CA THR A 402 2.26 -8.43 -10.62
C THR A 402 3.30 -9.45 -11.07
N MET A 403 4.16 -9.08 -12.03
CA MET A 403 5.29 -9.92 -12.43
C MET A 403 6.28 -10.24 -11.29
N MET A 404 6.25 -9.46 -10.20
CA MET A 404 7.06 -9.67 -9.00
C MET A 404 6.62 -10.89 -8.19
N PHE A 405 5.33 -11.25 -8.28
CA PHE A 405 4.72 -12.35 -7.52
C PHE A 405 4.17 -13.48 -8.41
N ALA A 406 3.91 -13.17 -9.69
CA ALA A 406 3.53 -14.09 -10.76
C ALA A 406 4.68 -14.16 -11.78
N PRO A 407 5.64 -15.08 -11.60
CA PRO A 407 6.97 -14.92 -12.20
C PRO A 407 6.93 -14.95 -13.73
N GLY A 408 7.43 -13.86 -14.32
CA GLY A 408 7.51 -13.66 -15.77
C GLY A 408 6.20 -13.30 -16.47
N THR A 409 5.09 -13.10 -15.75
CA THR A 409 3.82 -12.69 -16.37
C THR A 409 3.03 -11.78 -15.44
N ASP A 410 2.77 -10.55 -15.86
CA ASP A 410 1.80 -9.69 -15.20
C ASP A 410 0.39 -10.25 -15.45
N ARG A 411 -0.28 -10.68 -14.37
CA ARG A 411 -1.62 -11.27 -14.37
C ARG A 411 -2.69 -10.31 -13.87
N ARG A 412 -2.31 -9.06 -13.53
CA ARG A 412 -3.26 -8.04 -13.10
C ARG A 412 -4.28 -7.77 -14.21
N GLN A 413 -5.52 -7.49 -13.82
CA GLN A 413 -6.59 -7.12 -14.71
C GLN A 413 -7.25 -5.84 -14.23
N ARG A 414 -7.37 -4.85 -15.10
CA ARG A 414 -8.12 -3.64 -14.80
C ARG A 414 -9.63 -3.89 -14.92
N PRO A 415 -10.45 -3.12 -14.17
CA PRO A 415 -10.06 -2.05 -13.24
C PRO A 415 -9.52 -2.59 -11.90
N TYR A 416 -8.67 -1.79 -11.24
CA TYR A 416 -8.43 -1.95 -9.79
C TYR A 416 -9.56 -1.25 -9.01
N SER A 417 -9.65 -1.46 -7.70
CA SER A 417 -10.77 -0.94 -6.91
C SER A 417 -10.35 -0.25 -5.62
N LEU A 418 -11.01 0.86 -5.30
CA LEU A 418 -11.13 1.38 -3.95
C LEU A 418 -12.45 0.90 -3.37
N LEU A 419 -12.39 0.23 -2.24
CA LEU A 419 -13.54 -0.30 -1.52
C LEU A 419 -13.62 0.38 -0.16
N ARG A 420 -14.79 0.30 0.48
CA ARG A 420 -14.94 0.66 1.88
C ARG A 420 -15.89 -0.26 2.61
N VAL A 421 -15.81 -0.27 3.93
CA VAL A 421 -16.65 -1.09 4.80
C VAL A 421 -16.97 -0.32 6.08
N PRO A 422 -18.21 -0.36 6.61
CA PRO A 422 -18.56 0.37 7.83
C PRO A 422 -17.81 -0.19 9.03
N LEU A 423 -17.26 0.68 9.86
CA LEU A 423 -16.55 0.32 11.09
C LEU A 423 -17.54 -0.08 12.20
N PRO A 424 -17.16 -1.05 13.05
CA PRO A 424 -17.97 -1.44 14.19
C PRO A 424 -17.97 -0.35 15.28
N GLU A 425 -18.99 -0.38 16.13
CA GLU A 425 -19.02 0.40 17.39
C GLU A 425 -18.76 1.92 17.23
N GLY A 426 -19.13 2.49 16.07
CA GLY A 426 -18.92 3.91 15.80
C GLY A 426 -17.46 4.32 15.64
N GLY A 427 -16.56 3.36 15.36
CA GLY A 427 -15.16 3.61 15.05
C GLY A 427 -15.03 4.60 13.89
N LYS A 428 -14.08 5.52 14.01
CA LYS A 428 -13.81 6.59 13.03
C LYS A 428 -12.36 7.05 13.16
N LYS A 429 -11.94 8.02 12.33
CA LYS A 429 -10.57 8.54 12.37
C LYS A 429 -10.24 9.00 13.78
N VAL A 430 -9.05 8.63 14.26
CA VAL A 430 -8.49 9.18 15.50
C VAL A 430 -8.33 10.69 15.31
N GLY A 431 -9.16 11.46 16.00
CA GLY A 431 -9.02 12.91 16.13
C GLY A 431 -8.28 13.25 17.42
N VAL A 432 -7.46 14.29 17.37
CA VAL A 432 -6.89 14.91 18.59
C VAL A 432 -7.90 15.74 19.34
#